data_AF-A0A7I0J628-F1
#
_entry.id   AF-A0A7I0J628-F1
#
_cell.length_a   1.000
_cell.length_b   1.000
_cell.length_c   1.000
_cell.angle_alpha   90.00
_cell.angle_beta   90.00
_cell.angle_gamma   90.00
#
_symmetry.space_group_name_H-M   'P 1'
#
loop_
_entity.id
_entity.type
_entity.pdbx_description
1 polymer ?
#
loop_
_entity_poly.entity_id
_entity_poly.type
_entity_poly.pdbx_seq_one_letter_code
_entity_poly.pdbx_strand_id
1 'polypeptide(L)' 'MPRTIRTLTASEVETLVDWAVGEGWNPGIGDAAAFRTADPDGFIGAFVGQEMVAGISAVAYGPGFGFIGLYICRPDRRG' A
#
# COMPACT_ATOMS: atom_id res chain seq x y z
N MET A 1 10.50 -16.56 -10.84
CA MET A 1 10.72 -15.70 -9.65
C MET A 1 9.56 -15.91 -8.69
N PRO A 2 9.80 -16.01 -7.37
CA PRO A 2 8.74 -16.23 -6.38
C PRO A 2 7.78 -15.05 -6.33
N ARG A 3 6.50 -15.32 -6.03
CA ARG A 3 5.46 -14.31 -5.82
C ARG A 3 5.09 -14.32 -4.35
N THR A 4 5.17 -13.15 -3.70
CA THR A 4 4.87 -13.04 -2.26
C THR A 4 3.96 -11.87 -1.98
N ILE A 5 3.16 -12.01 -0.93
CA ILE A 5 2.32 -10.94 -0.38
C ILE A 5 2.75 -10.76 1.07
N ARG A 6 3.00 -9.53 1.50
CA ARG A 6 3.42 -9.22 2.87
C ARG A 6 3.11 -7.78 3.26
N THR A 7 3.14 -7.51 4.56
CA THR A 7 3.14 -6.15 5.11
C THR A 7 4.28 -5.33 4.49
N LEU A 8 3.98 -4.08 4.16
CA LEU A 8 4.95 -3.11 3.66
C LEU A 8 5.76 -2.49 4.80
N THR A 9 7.04 -2.27 4.54
CA THR A 9 7.87 -1.40 5.38
C THR A 9 7.44 0.06 5.23
N ALA A 10 7.82 0.92 6.17
CA ALA A 10 7.51 2.35 6.08
C ALA A 10 7.99 2.98 4.75
N SER A 11 9.20 2.65 4.29
CA SER A 11 9.74 3.14 3.01
C SER A 11 8.98 2.64 1.79
N GLU A 12 8.45 1.42 1.83
CA GLU A 12 7.62 0.88 0.74
C GLU A 12 6.23 1.50 0.73
N VAL A 13 5.70 1.89 1.90
CA VAL A 13 4.48 2.70 1.97
C VAL A 13 4.71 4.06 1.35
N GLU A 14 5.84 4.74 1.61
CA GLU A 14 6.16 6.00 0.93
C GLU A 14 6.25 5.81 -0.60
N THR A 15 6.85 4.69 -1.05
CA THR A 15 6.86 4.34 -2.48
C THR A 15 5.45 4.19 -3.06
N LEU A 16 4.53 3.57 -2.31
CA LEU A 16 3.14 3.41 -2.72
C LEU A 16 2.38 4.75 -2.76
N VAL A 17 2.69 5.68 -1.83
CA VAL A 17 2.17 7.06 -1.85
C VAL A 17 2.69 7.82 -3.06
N ASP A 18 3.98 7.69 -3.39
CA ASP A 18 4.57 8.29 -4.59
C ASP A 18 3.91 7.75 -5.87
N TRP A 19 3.54 6.47 -5.92
CA TRP A 19 2.76 5.92 -7.03
C TRP A 19 1.39 6.58 -7.15
N ALA A 20 0.71 6.84 -6.04
CA ALA A 20 -0.57 7.54 -6.06
C ALA A 20 -0.43 8.97 -6.61
N VAL A 21 0.61 9.69 -6.21
CA VAL A 21 0.95 11.00 -6.80
C VAL A 21 1.20 10.87 -8.31
N GLY A 22 1.93 9.83 -8.73
CA GLY A 22 2.19 9.53 -10.14
C GLY A 22 0.94 9.24 -10.97
N GLU A 23 -0.11 8.65 -10.37
CA GLU A 23 -1.43 8.46 -10.99
C GLU A 23 -2.30 9.74 -10.96
N GLY A 24 -1.79 10.85 -10.42
CA GLY A 24 -2.50 12.12 -10.29
C GLY A 24 -3.46 12.18 -9.10
N TRP A 25 -3.33 11.27 -8.13
CA TRP A 25 -4.12 11.32 -6.90
C TRP A 25 -3.53 12.36 -5.94
N ASN A 26 -4.34 12.81 -4.99
CA ASN A 26 -3.94 13.79 -3.97
C ASN A 26 -3.92 13.16 -2.58
N PRO A 27 -2.91 12.31 -2.24
CA PRO A 27 -2.79 11.74 -0.91
C PRO A 27 -2.54 12.84 0.14
N GLY A 28 -3.20 12.74 1.29
CA GLY A 28 -3.04 13.71 2.36
C GLY A 28 -1.68 13.62 3.02
N ILE A 29 -1.15 14.78 3.43
CA ILE A 29 0.10 14.86 4.18
C ILE A 29 -0.10 14.14 5.52
N GLY A 30 0.63 13.05 5.74
CA GLY A 30 0.58 12.26 6.96
C GLY A 30 -0.46 11.13 6.98
N ASP A 31 -1.25 10.95 5.91
CA ASP A 31 -2.25 9.86 5.83
C ASP A 31 -1.62 8.49 6.09
N ALA A 32 -0.45 8.23 5.48
CA ALA A 32 0.29 6.98 5.67
C ALA A 32 0.65 6.73 7.14
N ALA A 33 1.10 7.77 7.87
CA ALA A 33 1.44 7.65 9.27
C ALA A 33 0.20 7.43 10.15
N ALA A 34 -0.91 8.11 9.85
CA ALA A 34 -2.18 7.94 10.56
C ALA A 34 -2.73 6.53 10.37
N PHE A 35 -2.73 6.00 9.14
CA PHE A 35 -3.18 4.65 8.83
C PHE A 35 -2.28 3.57 9.45
N ARG A 36 -0.95 3.72 9.44
CA ARG A 36 -0.04 2.80 10.15
C ARG A 36 -0.23 2.83 11.68
N THR A 37 -0.66 3.97 12.22
CA THR A 37 -0.96 4.07 13.66
C THR A 37 -2.26 3.36 14.00
N ALA A 38 -3.27 3.43 13.12
CA ALA A 38 -4.53 2.70 13.28
C ALA A 38 -4.32 1.18 13.13
N ASP A 39 -3.52 0.78 12.14
CA ASP A 39 -3.19 -0.62 11.86
C ASP A 39 -1.74 -0.74 11.35
N PRO A 40 -0.78 -1.21 12.18
CA PRO A 40 0.61 -1.37 11.78
C PRO A 40 0.81 -2.34 10.61
N ASP A 41 -0.13 -3.27 10.40
CA ASP A 41 -0.08 -4.29 9.35
C ASP A 41 -0.99 -3.95 8.15
N GLY A 42 -1.67 -2.80 8.20
CA GLY A 42 -2.71 -2.43 7.25
C GLY A 42 -2.22 -2.07 5.84
N PHE A 43 -0.91 -1.97 5.61
CA PHE A 43 -0.36 -1.77 4.26
C PHE A 43 0.23 -3.07 3.74
N ILE A 44 -0.28 -3.55 2.61
CA ILE A 44 0.08 -4.86 2.06
C ILE A 44 0.61 -4.68 0.64
N GLY A 45 1.74 -5.33 0.34
CA GLY A 45 2.37 -5.32 -0.97
C GLY A 45 2.39 -6.69 -1.63
N ALA A 46 2.33 -6.69 -2.96
CA ALA A 46 2.63 -7.85 -3.79
C ALA A 46 4.02 -7.70 -4.41
N PHE A 47 4.79 -8.79 -4.41
CA PHE A 47 6.18 -8.80 -4.86
C PHE A 47 6.43 -9.92 -5.87
N VAL A 48 7.28 -9.64 -6.86
CA VAL A 48 7.86 -10.62 -7.79
C VAL A 48 9.37 -10.61 -7.60
N GLY A 49 9.91 -11.66 -6.97
CA GLY A 49 11.28 -11.61 -6.47
C GLY A 49 11.41 -10.57 -5.36
N GLN A 50 12.30 -9.60 -5.52
CA GLN A 50 12.48 -8.49 -4.57
C GLN A 50 11.74 -7.21 -5.00
N GLU A 51 11.14 -7.20 -6.19
CA GLU A 51 10.44 -6.02 -6.70
C GLU A 51 9.00 -5.97 -6.18
N MET A 52 8.63 -4.84 -5.57
CA MET A 52 7.23 -4.51 -5.31
C MET A 52 6.54 -4.22 -6.65
N VAL A 53 5.40 -4.88 -6.90
CA VAL A 53 4.64 -4.76 -8.15
C VAL A 53 3.24 -4.19 -7.96
N ALA A 54 2.68 -4.30 -6.75
CA ALA A 54 1.42 -3.68 -6.37
C ALA A 54 1.38 -3.43 -4.86
N GLY A 55 0.51 -2.53 -4.42
CA GLY A 55 0.24 -2.26 -3.01
C GLY A 55 -1.21 -1.88 -2.76
N ILE A 56 -1.64 -2.03 -1.51
CA ILE A 56 -2.96 -1.65 -1.03
C ILE A 56 -2.88 -1.18 0.43
N SER A 57 -3.70 -0.19 0.78
CA SER A 57 -4.07 0.11 2.17
C SER A 57 -5.34 -0.66 2.50
N ALA A 58 -5.26 -1.60 3.42
CA ALA A 58 -6.35 -2.41 3.96
C ALA A 58 -6.29 -2.34 5.50
N VAL A 59 -6.82 -1.25 6.04
CA VAL A 59 -6.65 -0.83 7.44
C VAL A 59 -7.88 -1.21 8.25
N ALA A 60 -7.69 -1.97 9.34
CA ALA A 60 -8.74 -2.25 10.30
C ALA A 60 -8.84 -1.14 11.38
N TYR A 61 -10.06 -0.67 11.66
CA TYR A 61 -10.34 0.21 12.80
C TYR A 61 -11.10 -0.59 13.86
N GLY A 62 -10.36 -1.49 14.52
CA GLY A 62 -10.95 -2.45 15.46
C GLY A 62 -11.76 -3.56 14.77
N PRO A 63 -12.66 -4.25 15.49
CA PRO A 63 -13.29 -5.48 15.01
C PRO A 63 -14.48 -5.27 14.06
N GLY A 64 -15.01 -4.05 13.96
CA GLY A 64 -16.30 -3.78 13.29
C GLY A 64 -16.22 -2.96 12.00
N PHE A 65 -15.06 -2.39 11.67
CA PHE A 65 -14.89 -1.54 10.50
C PHE A 65 -13.50 -1.68 9.90
N GLY A 66 -13.43 -1.67 8.57
CA GLY A 66 -12.18 -1.64 7.82
C GLY A 66 -12.33 -0.74 6.60
N PHE A 67 -11.22 -0.12 6.22
CA PHE A 67 -11.12 0.71 5.03
C PHE A 67 -10.13 0.07 4.05
N ILE A 68 -10.53 0.00 2.78
CA ILE A 68 -9.62 -0.34 1.69
C ILE A 68 -9.46 0.82 0.73
N GLY A 69 -8.23 1.10 0.32
CA GLY A 69 -7.88 2.18 -0.59
C GLY A 69 -6.43 2.05 -1.04
N LEU A 70 -5.93 3.04 -1.79
CA LEU A 70 -4.54 3.04 -2.28
C LEU A 70 -4.15 1.76 -3.04
N TYR A 71 -5.12 1.12 -3.70
CA TYR A 71 -4.87 -0.09 -4.48
C TYR A 71 -4.27 0.29 -5.82
N ILE A 72 -2.95 0.08 -5.95
CA ILE A 72 -2.18 0.50 -7.12
C ILE A 72 -1.29 -0.66 -7.56
N CYS A 73 -1.32 -0.96 -8.86
CA CYS A 73 -0.40 -1.88 -9.52
C CYS A 73 0.51 -1.09 -10.47
N ARG A 74 1.80 -1.43 -10.52
CA ARG A 74 2.74 -0.83 -11.47
C ARG A 74 2.21 -0.95 -12.91
N PRO A 75 2.31 0.08 -13.76
CA PRO A 75 1.78 0.06 -15.12
C PRO A 75 2.24 -1.14 -15.96
N ASP A 76 3.51 -1.56 -15.83
CA ASP A 76 4.10 -2.68 -16.57
C ASP A 76 3.58 -4.07 -16.12
N ARG A 77 2.73 -4.12 -15.09
CA ARG A 77 2.21 -5.34 -14.47
C ARG A 77 0.68 -5.40 -14.47
N ARG A 78 0.01 -4.49 -15.17
CA ARG A 78 -1.46 -4.46 -15.34
C ARG A 78 -1.90 -5.39 -16.49
N GLY A 79 -3.08 -6.01 -16.36
CA GLY A 79 -3.67 -6.91 -17.35
C GLY A 79 -4.94 -7.57 -16.82
#